data_AF-A0A1B7V4B0-F1
#
_entry.id   AF-A0A1B7V4B0-F1
#
_cell.length_a   1.000
_cell.length_b   1.000
_cell.length_c   1.000
_cell.angle_alpha   90.00
_cell.angle_beta   90.00
_cell.angle_gamma   90.00
#
_symmetry.space_group_name_H-M   'P 1'
#
loop_
_entity.id
_entity.type
_entity.pdbx_description
1 polymer ?
#
loop_
_entity_poly.entity_id
_entity_poly.type
_entity_poly.pdbx_seq_one_letter_code
_entity_poly.pdbx_strand_id
1 'polypeptide(L)'
;MDEIVKKLAGLGLPGIILVVLAVSSAGSNAAIVATLTSVGGPFGILGGIGLLGLTTVVGDTVAGYGIEAILKAIYTERSKTESVRFLLKEIKDLPISDDLKLKLKNHLSPEANTSAEAPAEPREVEIVEE
;
A
#
# COMPACT_ATOMS: atom_id res chain seq x y z
N MET A 1 5.10 -10.84 -5.50
CA MET A 1 4.52 -9.51 -5.20
C MET A 1 3.69 -9.55 -3.93
N ASP A 2 2.70 -10.44 -3.81
CA ASP A 2 1.74 -10.47 -2.69
C ASP A 2 2.37 -10.55 -1.30
N GLU A 3 3.41 -11.37 -1.12
CA GLU A 3 4.07 -11.50 0.19
C GLU A 3 4.77 -10.21 0.61
N ILE A 4 5.40 -9.52 -0.34
CA ILE A 4 6.10 -8.24 -0.10
C ILE A 4 5.09 -7.15 0.19
N VAL A 5 3.99 -7.11 -0.56
CA VAL A 5 2.85 -6.22 -0.31
C VAL A 5 2.30 -6.44 1.09
N LYS A 6 2.13 -7.69 1.51
CA LYS A 6 1.62 -8.02 2.85
C LYS A 6 2.60 -7.61 3.97
N LYS A 7 3.91 -7.80 3.76
CA LYS A 7 4.94 -7.30 4.69
C LYS A 7 4.90 -5.77 4.79
N LEU A 8 4.84 -5.06 3.67
CA LEU A 8 4.78 -3.60 3.63
C LEU A 8 3.47 -3.05 4.23
N ALA A 9 2.34 -3.68 3.95
CA ALA A 9 1.06 -3.36 4.56
C ALA A 9 1.05 -3.64 6.08
N GLY A 10 1.77 -4.67 6.52
CA GLY A 10 1.99 -4.96 7.94
C GLY A 10 2.83 -3.88 8.66
N LEU A 11 3.73 -3.21 7.94
CA LEU A 11 4.46 -2.05 8.47
C LEU A 11 3.57 -0.80 8.54
N GLY A 12 2.58 -0.66 7.67
CA GLY A 12 1.71 0.52 7.58
C GLY A 12 2.38 1.71 6.90
N LEU A 13 2.12 2.93 7.39
CA LEU A 13 2.73 4.17 6.89
C LEU A 13 4.26 4.08 6.70
N PRO A 14 5.07 3.56 7.66
CA PRO A 14 6.51 3.48 7.46
C PRO A 14 6.89 2.54 6.29
N GLY A 15 6.08 1.54 5.95
CA GLY A 15 6.29 0.70 4.76
C GLY A 15 6.08 1.48 3.47
N ILE A 16 5.08 2.36 3.43
CA ILE A 16 4.80 3.23 2.27
C ILE A 16 5.93 4.26 2.08
N ILE A 17 6.39 4.88 3.17
CA ILE A 17 7.53 5.82 3.15
C ILE A 17 8.78 5.10 2.62
N LEU A 18 8.99 3.84 3.01
CA LEU A 18 10.11 3.04 2.52
C LEU A 18 10.07 2.88 0.99
N VAL A 19 8.91 2.52 0.43
CA VAL A 19 8.75 2.39 -1.03
C VAL A 19 9.04 3.71 -1.73
N VAL A 20 8.49 4.82 -1.22
CA VAL A 20 8.71 6.15 -1.80
C VAL A 20 10.18 6.54 -1.75
N LEU A 21 10.88 6.27 -0.63
CA LEU A 21 12.32 6.52 -0.49
C LEU A 21 13.15 5.62 -1.40
N ALA A 22 12.80 4.34 -1.52
CA ALA A 22 13.48 3.40 -2.41
C ALA A 22 13.46 3.90 -3.85
N VAL A 23 12.29 4.37 -4.32
CA VAL A 23 12.15 4.95 -5.66
C VAL A 23 12.90 6.29 -5.79
N SER A 24 12.80 7.15 -4.77
CA SER A 24 13.41 8.50 -4.79
C SER A 24 14.94 8.47 -4.68
N SER A 25 15.49 7.41 -4.10
CA SER A 25 16.93 7.25 -3.88
C SER A 25 17.74 6.99 -5.16
N ALA A 26 17.08 6.74 -6.30
CA ALA A 26 17.69 6.50 -7.61
C ALA A 26 18.84 5.47 -7.60
N GLY A 27 18.79 4.48 -6.70
CA GLY A 27 19.84 3.46 -6.55
C GLY A 27 21.08 3.91 -5.77
N SER A 28 21.05 5.07 -5.10
CA SER A 28 22.11 5.49 -4.18
C SER A 28 21.95 4.80 -2.82
N ASN A 29 22.58 3.64 -2.68
CA ASN A 29 22.60 2.88 -1.43
C ASN A 29 23.15 3.71 -0.25
N ALA A 30 24.04 4.67 -0.52
CA ALA A 30 24.61 5.54 0.51
C ALA A 30 23.57 6.50 1.12
N ALA A 31 22.65 7.04 0.31
CA ALA A 31 21.58 7.90 0.79
C ALA A 31 20.55 7.10 1.62
N ILE A 32 20.22 5.90 1.16
CA ILE A 32 19.35 4.98 1.91
C ILE A 32 19.99 4.65 3.27
N VAL A 33 21.26 4.22 3.29
CA VAL A 33 21.97 3.91 4.54
C VAL A 33 22.06 5.12 5.47
N ALA A 34 22.34 6.33 4.97
CA ALA A 34 22.41 7.53 5.79
C ALA A 34 21.06 7.89 6.43
N THR A 35 19.97 7.79 5.67
CA THR A 35 18.61 8.00 6.21
C THR A 35 18.23 6.92 7.22
N LEU A 36 18.58 5.66 6.99
CA LEU A 36 18.35 4.56 7.93
C LEU A 36 19.16 4.72 9.23
N THR A 37 20.44 5.10 9.14
CA THR A 37 21.29 5.36 10.29
C THR A 37 20.79 6.56 11.09
N SER A 38 20.32 7.62 10.41
CA SER A 38 19.69 8.77 11.06
C SER A 38 18.36 8.45 11.72
N VAL A 39 17.59 7.50 11.17
CA VAL A 39 16.31 7.00 11.73
C VAL A 39 16.55 5.87 12.75
N GLY A 40 17.81 5.48 12.98
CA GLY A 40 18.28 4.36 13.79
C GLY A 40 17.94 4.43 15.28
N GLY A 41 16.66 4.35 15.61
CA GLY A 41 16.14 4.10 16.95
C GLY A 41 16.54 2.71 17.50
N PRO A 42 15.89 2.22 18.57
CA PRO A 42 16.36 1.10 19.41
C PRO A 42 16.57 -0.26 18.70
N PHE A 43 16.16 -0.40 17.44
CA PHE A 43 16.36 -1.60 16.61
C PHE A 43 17.78 -1.71 15.99
N GLY A 44 18.59 -0.65 16.05
CA GLY A 44 20.03 -0.69 15.71
C GLY A 44 20.38 -1.40 14.38
N ILE A 45 21.50 -2.14 14.39
CA ILE A 45 22.02 -2.88 13.21
C ILE A 45 21.02 -3.94 12.73
N LEU A 46 20.31 -4.62 13.63
CA LEU A 46 19.40 -5.70 13.26
C LEU A 46 18.19 -5.18 12.47
N GLY A 47 17.62 -4.05 12.90
CA GLY A 47 16.59 -3.34 12.14
C GLY A 47 17.13 -2.80 10.82
N GLY A 48 18.35 -2.27 10.82
CA GLY A 48 19.02 -1.79 9.61
C GLY A 48 19.20 -2.87 8.55
N ILE A 49 19.71 -4.05 8.91
CA ILE A 49 19.88 -5.18 7.99
C ILE A 49 18.53 -5.69 7.48
N GLY A 50 17.53 -5.81 8.36
CA GLY A 50 16.18 -6.20 7.96
C GLY A 50 15.55 -5.24 6.95
N LEU A 51 15.70 -3.94 7.19
CA LEU A 51 15.17 -2.90 6.31
C LEU A 51 15.95 -2.80 5.00
N LEU A 52 17.27 -2.97 5.00
CA LEU A 52 18.09 -3.05 3.79
C LEU A 52 17.70 -4.24 2.92
N GLY A 53 17.53 -5.43 3.52
CA GLY A 53 17.05 -6.62 2.81
C GLY A 53 15.68 -6.39 2.19
N LEU A 54 14.76 -5.74 2.92
CA LEU A 54 13.44 -5.40 2.40
C LEU A 54 13.53 -4.36 1.27
N THR A 55 14.38 -3.35 1.41
CA THR A 55 14.54 -2.27 0.40
C THR A 55 15.02 -2.83 -0.93
N THR A 56 15.97 -3.78 -0.93
CA THR A 56 16.45 -4.43 -2.16
C THR A 56 15.31 -5.15 -2.88
N VAL A 57 14.55 -5.97 -2.15
CA VAL A 57 13.41 -6.73 -2.72
C VAL A 57 12.31 -5.78 -3.21
N VAL A 58 12.07 -4.68 -2.49
CA VAL A 58 11.13 -3.64 -2.91
C VAL A 58 11.64 -2.95 -4.17
N GLY A 59 12.93 -2.64 -4.27
CA GLY A 59 13.55 -2.06 -5.46
C GLY A 59 13.33 -2.92 -6.70
N ASP A 60 13.57 -4.22 -6.61
CA ASP A 60 13.31 -5.17 -7.70
C ASP A 60 11.83 -5.22 -8.08
N THR A 61 10.95 -5.19 -7.09
CA THR A 61 9.49 -5.19 -7.31
C THR A 61 9.04 -3.90 -7.99
N VAL A 62 9.57 -2.75 -7.56
CA VAL A 62 9.28 -1.43 -8.15
C VAL A 62 9.79 -1.38 -9.59
N ALA A 63 10.98 -1.91 -9.86
CA ALA A 63 11.54 -1.96 -11.20
C ALA A 63 10.69 -2.85 -12.14
N GLY A 64 10.11 -3.95 -11.62
CA GLY A 64 9.29 -4.87 -12.42
C GLY A 64 7.83 -4.44 -12.62
N TYR A 65 7.19 -3.85 -11.61
CA TYR A 65 5.74 -3.56 -11.61
C TYR A 65 5.40 -2.06 -11.58
N GLY A 66 6.36 -1.21 -11.27
CA GLY A 66 6.17 0.22 -11.06
C GLY A 66 5.62 0.56 -9.68
N ILE A 67 5.85 1.82 -9.26
CA ILE A 67 5.42 2.33 -7.95
C ILE A 67 3.89 2.36 -7.80
N GLU A 68 3.16 2.61 -8.89
CA GLU A 68 1.70 2.72 -8.87
C GLU A 68 1.03 1.39 -8.50
N ALA A 69 1.45 0.29 -9.13
CA ALA A 69 0.87 -1.03 -8.89
C ALA A 69 1.14 -1.50 -7.45
N ILE A 70 2.35 -1.27 -6.95
CA ILE A 70 2.74 -1.63 -5.59
C ILE A 70 1.92 -0.84 -4.57
N LEU A 71 1.80 0.47 -4.76
CA LEU A 71 1.10 1.33 -3.81
C LEU A 71 -0.39 1.02 -3.79
N LYS A 72 -1.02 0.76 -4.96
CA LYS A 72 -2.39 0.25 -5.05
C LYS A 72 -2.56 -1.06 -4.28
N ALA A 73 -1.65 -2.01 -4.45
CA ALA A 73 -1.72 -3.30 -3.77
C ALA A 73 -1.59 -3.16 -2.25
N ILE A 74 -0.66 -2.33 -1.75
CA ILE A 74 -0.48 -2.05 -0.32
C ILE A 74 -1.75 -1.43 0.26
N TYR A 75 -2.29 -0.39 -0.38
CA TYR A 75 -3.50 0.26 0.10
C TYR A 75 -4.73 -0.65 0.03
N THR A 76 -4.79 -1.57 -0.92
CA THR A 76 -5.85 -2.59 -1.01
C THR A 76 -5.76 -3.61 0.12
N GLU A 77 -4.55 -3.99 0.53
CA GLU A 77 -4.37 -4.87 1.69
C GLU A 77 -4.73 -4.14 2.98
N ARG A 78 -4.33 -2.86 3.10
CA ARG A 78 -4.63 -2.00 4.26
C ARG A 78 -6.12 -1.66 4.38
N SER A 79 -6.84 -1.52 3.27
CA SER A 79 -8.29 -1.25 3.30
C SER A 79 -9.11 -2.40 3.88
N LYS A 80 -8.53 -3.60 4.01
CA LYS A 80 -9.18 -4.74 4.69
C LYS A 80 -9.12 -4.62 6.21
N THR A 81 -8.11 -3.94 6.74
CA THR A 81 -7.89 -3.80 8.19
C THR A 81 -8.21 -2.41 8.72
N GLU A 82 -8.22 -1.40 7.86
CA GLU A 82 -8.37 0.01 8.23
C GLU A 82 -9.43 0.74 7.40
N SER A 83 -9.96 1.84 7.95
CA SER A 83 -11.01 2.61 7.28
C SER A 83 -10.50 3.38 6.06
N VAL A 84 -11.23 3.29 4.95
CA VAL A 84 -10.90 4.00 3.69
C VAL A 84 -10.74 5.51 3.89
N ARG A 85 -11.50 6.11 4.81
CA ARG A 85 -11.39 7.55 5.15
C ARG A 85 -10.03 7.92 5.73
N PHE A 86 -9.46 7.05 6.57
CA PHE A 86 -8.13 7.22 7.14
C PHE A 86 -7.06 7.13 6.03
N LEU A 87 -7.15 6.10 5.19
CA LEU A 87 -6.24 5.89 4.06
C LEU A 87 -6.24 7.09 3.09
N LEU A 88 -7.42 7.64 2.78
CA LEU A 88 -7.54 8.82 1.92
C LEU A 88 -6.90 10.07 2.51
N LYS A 89 -6.95 10.25 3.83
CA LYS A 89 -6.26 11.35 4.51
C LYS A 89 -4.75 11.15 4.45
N GLU A 90 -4.30 9.93 4.72
CA GLU A 90 -2.88 9.56 4.65
C GLU A 90 -2.29 9.82 3.25
N ILE A 91 -2.98 9.41 2.18
CA ILE A 91 -2.56 9.62 0.79
C ILE A 91 -2.38 11.12 0.48
N LYS A 92 -3.19 12.01 1.07
CA LYS A 92 -3.06 13.45 0.86
C LYS A 92 -1.75 13.99 1.43
N ASP A 93 -1.35 13.50 2.59
CA ASP A 93 -0.17 13.93 3.33
C ASP A 93 1.13 13.31 2.79
N LEU A 94 1.06 12.30 1.91
CA LEU A 94 2.25 11.68 1.31
C LEU A 94 3.04 12.65 0.40
N PRO A 95 4.38 12.65 0.47
CA PRO A 95 5.25 13.42 -0.42
C PRO A 95 5.41 12.72 -1.78
N ILE A 96 4.31 12.51 -2.49
CA ILE A 96 4.25 11.91 -3.85
C ILE A 96 3.55 12.87 -4.83
N SER A 97 3.63 12.60 -6.13
CA SER A 97 2.97 13.45 -7.14
C SER A 97 1.45 13.43 -7.01
N ASP A 98 0.81 14.56 -7.33
CA ASP A 98 -0.66 14.69 -7.26
C ASP A 98 -1.39 13.72 -8.20
N ASP A 99 -0.79 13.38 -9.35
CA ASP A 99 -1.32 12.36 -10.27
C ASP A 99 -1.42 10.99 -9.58
N LEU A 100 -0.37 10.59 -8.87
CA LEU A 100 -0.34 9.32 -8.15
C LEU A 100 -1.33 9.33 -6.98
N LYS A 101 -1.47 10.45 -6.26
CA LYS A 101 -2.50 10.62 -5.23
C LYS A 101 -3.90 10.42 -5.81
N LEU A 102 -4.19 11.04 -6.94
CA LEU A 102 -5.49 10.96 -7.60
C LEU A 102 -5.82 9.52 -8.01
N LYS A 103 -4.84 8.81 -8.59
CA LYS A 103 -4.98 7.39 -8.97
C LYS A 103 -5.26 6.47 -7.77
N LEU A 104 -4.59 6.70 -6.64
CA LEU A 104 -4.82 5.92 -5.41
C LEU A 104 -6.20 6.21 -4.81
N LYS A 105 -6.62 7.48 -4.81
CA LYS A 105 -7.95 7.87 -4.35
C LYS A 105 -9.05 7.22 -5.20
N ASN A 106 -8.91 7.24 -6.52
CA ASN A 106 -9.86 6.58 -7.43
C ASN A 106 -9.90 5.07 -7.23
N HIS A 107 -8.75 4.45 -6.94
CA HIS A 107 -8.69 3.01 -6.66
C HIS A 107 -9.38 2.63 -5.34
N LEU A 108 -9.31 3.49 -4.33
CA LEU A 108 -9.90 3.26 -3.00
C LEU A 108 -11.35 3.75 -2.87
N SER A 109 -11.76 4.72 -3.70
CA SER A 109 -13.12 5.25 -3.77
C SER A 109 -13.70 4.95 -5.15
N PRO A 110 -14.19 3.73 -5.39
CA PRO A 110 -14.99 3.45 -6.56
C PRO A 110 -16.38 4.07 -6.33
N GLU A 111 -16.57 5.34 -6.63
CA GLU A 111 -17.92 5.88 -6.82
C GLU A 111 -18.02 6.59 -8.18
N ALA A 112 -19.10 6.25 -8.88
CA ALA A 112 -19.59 6.80 -10.15
C ALA A 112 -18.86 6.35 -11.44
N ASN A 113 -19.21 5.16 -11.93
CA ASN A 113 -19.71 4.99 -13.31
C ASN A 113 -20.64 3.75 -13.35
N THR A 114 -21.92 4.03 -13.56
CA THR A 114 -23.08 3.14 -13.57
C THR A 114 -22.99 1.99 -14.58
N SER A 115 -23.45 0.79 -14.18
CA SER A 115 -24.28 -0.05 -15.04
C SER A 115 -25.21 -0.90 -14.16
N ALA A 116 -26.46 -0.42 -14.07
CA ALA A 116 -27.72 -1.17 -14.03
C ALA A 116 -27.77 -2.54 -13.32
N GLU A 117 -28.54 -2.56 -12.23
CA GLU A 117 -29.72 -3.41 -12.05
C GLU A 117 -29.58 -4.93 -12.23
N ALA A 118 -29.56 -5.65 -11.10
CA ALA A 118 -30.39 -6.83 -10.92
C ALA A 118 -30.91 -6.81 -9.47
N PRO A 119 -32.24 -6.67 -9.25
CA PRO A 119 -32.85 -6.63 -7.94
C PRO A 119 -32.57 -7.91 -7.15
N ALA A 120 -32.41 -7.76 -5.85
CA ALA A 120 -32.41 -8.88 -4.92
C ALA A 120 -33.66 -9.74 -5.15
N GLU A 121 -33.48 -10.94 -5.71
CA GLU A 121 -34.53 -11.93 -5.72
C GLU A 121 -34.86 -12.28 -4.25
N PRO A 122 -36.10 -12.07 -3.79
CA PRO A 122 -36.52 -12.55 -2.49
C PRO A 122 -36.55 -14.08 -2.59
N ARG A 123 -35.66 -14.73 -1.83
CA ARG A 123 -35.74 -16.18 -1.63
C ARG A 123 -37.11 -16.48 -1.02
N GLU A 124 -37.96 -17.11 -1.82
CA GLU A 124 -39.22 -17.68 -1.41
C GLU A 124 -38.93 -18.67 -0.27
N VAL A 125 -39.42 -18.35 0.92
CA VAL A 125 -39.39 -19.27 2.06
C VAL A 125 -40.47 -20.30 1.76
N GLU A 126 -40.07 -21.45 1.24
CA GLU A 126 -40.95 -22.61 1.14
C GLU A 126 -41.22 -23.10 2.58
N ILE A 127 -42.36 -22.65 3.11
CA ILE A 127 -42.93 -23.17 4.34
C ILE A 127 -43.44 -24.57 3.99
N VAL A 128 -42.69 -25.60 4.34
CA VAL A 128 -43.23 -26.96 4.37
C VAL A 128 -43.98 -27.09 5.71
N GLU A 129 -45.29 -26.93 5.65
CA GLU A 129 -46.20 -27.34 6.73
C GLU A 129 -46.41 -28.86 6.69
N GLU A 130 -46.26 -29.49 7.87
CA GLU A 130 -46.58 -30.87 8.32
C GLU A 130 -46.32 -32.09 7.41
#